data_AF-A0A2R4D1N2-F1
#
_entry.id   AF-A0A2R4D1N2-F1
#
_cell.length_a   1.000
_cell.length_b   1.000
_cell.length_c   1.000
_cell.angle_alpha   90.00
_cell.angle_beta   90.00
_cell.angle_gamma   90.00
#
_symmetry.space_group_name_H-M   'P 1'
#
loop_
_entity.id
_entity.type
_entity.pdbx_description
1 polymer ?
#
loop_
_entity_poly.entity_id
_entity_poly.type
_entity_poly.pdbx_seq_one_letter_code
_entity_poly.pdbx_strand_id
1 'polypeptide(L)'
;MGLKDNLKAVKNELNTEEQFIENFIKGERFIRKYKFYISAVVIILVAWFAGNFIISKINDYKTKEANEIYANLIQDPSNKNLLEQLKNKNTNLYAIFLLKENINDFNNTALQNELKQIYSNTQTNTLLKNIIALSLGDKSIFLKNYDKLLEAYKFLEQNKIEEANVLLSQIKENSSLNQIAKNLKHYQGITQ
;
A
#
# COMPACT_ATOMS: atom_id res chain seq x y z
N MET A 1 50.96 -39.24 22.83
CA MET A 1 49.74 -38.76 23.51
C MET A 1 49.64 -39.52 24.82
N GLY A 2 50.07 -38.89 25.90
CA GLY A 2 50.35 -39.55 27.18
C GLY A 2 49.14 -39.54 28.10
N LEU A 3 49.16 -40.38 29.13
CA LEU A 3 48.16 -40.42 30.21
C LEU A 3 47.80 -39.02 30.77
N LYS A 4 48.76 -38.07 30.75
CA LYS A 4 48.54 -36.68 31.17
C LYS A 4 47.57 -35.89 30.27
N ASP A 5 47.55 -36.17 28.97
CA ASP A 5 46.64 -35.49 28.02
C ASP A 5 45.22 -36.04 28.19
N ASN A 6 45.08 -37.35 28.39
CA ASN A 6 43.80 -38.00 28.68
C ASN A 6 43.23 -37.55 30.05
N LEU A 7 44.07 -37.39 31.07
CA LEU A 7 43.65 -36.88 32.37
C LEU A 7 43.21 -35.40 32.31
N LYS A 8 43.82 -34.58 31.45
CA LYS A 8 43.39 -33.20 31.21
C LYS A 8 42.05 -33.13 30.47
N ALA A 9 41.85 -34.00 29.47
CA ALA A 9 40.58 -34.10 28.76
C ALA A 9 39.43 -34.48 29.71
N VAL A 10 39.61 -35.53 30.52
CA VAL A 10 38.63 -35.96 31.53
C VAL A 10 38.35 -34.86 32.55
N LYS A 11 39.38 -34.14 33.03
CA LYS A 11 39.18 -33.03 33.97
C LYS A 11 38.39 -31.86 33.36
N ASN A 12 38.61 -31.56 32.08
CA ASN A 12 37.87 -30.51 31.38
C ASN A 12 36.42 -30.91 31.11
N GLU A 13 36.16 -32.17 30.76
CA GLU A 13 34.80 -32.72 30.62
C GLU A 13 34.04 -32.64 31.96
N LEU A 14 34.65 -33.10 33.06
CA LEU A 14 34.05 -33.01 34.40
C LEU A 14 33.76 -31.56 34.83
N ASN A 15 34.69 -30.62 34.57
CA ASN A 15 34.45 -29.19 34.84
C ASN A 15 33.30 -28.62 33.99
N THR A 16 33.15 -29.08 32.75
CA THR A 16 32.09 -28.63 31.84
C THR A 16 30.73 -29.16 32.28
N GLU A 17 30.68 -30.42 32.72
CA GLU A 17 29.48 -31.02 33.32
C GLU A 17 29.09 -30.32 34.63
N GLU A 18 30.05 -30.02 35.50
CA GLU A 18 29.79 -29.31 36.76
C GLU A 18 29.25 -27.90 36.51
N GLN A 19 29.83 -27.17 35.54
CA GLN A 19 29.30 -25.86 35.11
C GLN A 19 27.90 -25.98 34.50
N PHE A 20 27.62 -27.05 33.75
CA PHE A 20 26.29 -27.29 33.20
C PHE A 20 25.26 -27.51 34.30
N ILE A 21 25.59 -28.34 35.29
CA ILE A 21 24.73 -28.61 36.45
C ILE A 21 24.54 -27.34 37.30
N GLU A 22 25.60 -26.58 37.53
CA GLU A 22 25.54 -25.33 38.27
C GLU A 22 24.63 -24.31 37.57
N ASN A 23 24.75 -24.16 36.25
CA ASN A 23 23.89 -23.29 35.46
C ASN A 23 22.43 -23.76 35.44
N PHE A 24 22.19 -25.08 35.42
CA PHE A 24 20.85 -25.65 35.53
C PHE A 24 20.21 -25.33 36.89
N ILE A 25 20.94 -25.53 37.99
CA ILE A 25 20.48 -25.22 39.35
C ILE A 25 20.23 -23.72 39.53
N LYS A 26 21.12 -22.87 39.00
CA LYS A 26 20.93 -21.41 38.99
C LYS A 26 19.70 -21.01 38.19
N GLY A 27 19.48 -21.62 37.02
CA GLY A 27 18.30 -21.42 36.18
C GLY A 27 17.00 -21.81 36.88
N GLU A 28 16.97 -22.97 37.53
CA GLU A 28 15.81 -23.42 38.32
C GLU A 28 15.50 -22.44 39.45
N ARG A 29 16.52 -22.00 40.20
CA ARG A 29 16.34 -21.03 41.29
C ARG A 29 15.86 -19.68 40.79
N PHE A 30 16.33 -19.24 39.61
CA PHE A 30 15.87 -18.03 38.95
C PHE A 30 14.39 -18.14 38.55
N ILE A 31 14.00 -19.22 37.86
CA ILE A 31 12.61 -19.44 37.45
C ILE A 31 11.69 -19.51 38.68
N ARG A 32 12.10 -20.22 39.73
CA ARG A 32 11.31 -20.30 40.98
C ARG A 32 11.15 -18.94 41.66
N LYS A 33 12.21 -18.11 41.68
CA LYS A 33 12.18 -16.78 42.29
C LYS A 33 11.28 -15.81 41.51
N TYR A 34 11.32 -15.86 40.18
CA TYR A 34 10.59 -14.94 39.31
C TYR A 34 9.35 -15.55 38.66
N LYS A 35 8.86 -16.70 39.14
CA LYS A 35 7.77 -17.48 38.53
C LYS A 35 6.54 -16.62 38.18
N PHE A 36 6.17 -15.67 39.04
CA PHE A 36 5.03 -14.79 38.80
C PHE A 36 5.30 -13.80 37.65
N TYR A 37 6.50 -13.21 37.60
CA TYR A 37 6.89 -12.31 36.52
C TYR A 37 7.02 -13.04 35.18
N ILE A 38 7.62 -14.23 35.18
CA ILE A 38 7.75 -15.06 33.97
C ILE A 38 6.35 -15.46 33.46
N SER A 39 5.46 -15.94 34.34
CA SER A 39 4.08 -16.25 33.95
C SER A 39 3.33 -15.03 33.43
N ALA A 40 3.51 -13.85 34.04
CA ALA A 40 2.90 -12.62 33.57
C ALA A 40 3.38 -12.26 32.14
N VAL A 41 4.69 -12.35 31.87
CA VAL A 41 5.25 -12.11 30.53
C VAL A 41 4.70 -13.10 29.51
N VAL A 42 4.62 -14.39 29.87
CA VAL A 42 4.04 -15.42 28.98
C VAL A 42 2.58 -15.12 28.67
N ILE A 43 1.77 -14.73 29.66
CA ILE A 43 0.36 -14.37 29.45
C ILE A 43 0.24 -13.17 28.51
N ILE A 44 1.07 -12.14 28.70
CA ILE A 44 1.09 -10.95 27.82
C ILE A 44 1.46 -11.34 26.39
N LEU A 45 2.48 -12.19 26.20
CA LEU A 45 2.88 -12.68 24.88
C LEU A 45 1.75 -13.46 24.19
N VAL A 46 1.11 -14.40 24.91
CA VAL A 46 -0.01 -15.18 24.38
C VAL A 46 -1.18 -14.27 24.00
N ALA A 47 -1.53 -13.31 24.86
CA ALA A 47 -2.59 -12.34 24.57
C ALA A 47 -2.26 -11.47 23.35
N TRP A 48 -1.00 -11.03 23.21
CA TRP A 48 -0.54 -10.28 22.04
C TRP A 48 -0.65 -11.10 20.76
N PHE A 49 -0.18 -12.36 20.75
CA PHE A 49 -0.32 -13.24 19.58
C PHE A 49 -1.78 -13.52 19.22
N ALA A 50 -2.61 -13.85 20.20
CA ALA A 50 -4.04 -14.10 19.99
C ALA A 50 -4.75 -12.85 19.45
N GLY A 51 -4.47 -11.68 20.02
CA GLY A 51 -5.02 -10.40 19.56
C GLY A 51 -4.65 -10.09 18.11
N ASN A 52 -3.37 -10.22 17.76
CA ASN A 52 -2.91 -10.01 16.38
C ASN A 52 -3.55 -11.00 15.39
N PHE A 53 -3.69 -12.27 15.78
CA PHE A 53 -4.34 -13.28 14.94
C PHE A 53 -5.81 -12.95 14.66
N ILE A 54 -6.58 -12.57 15.69
CA ILE A 54 -7.99 -12.19 15.54
C ILE A 54 -8.11 -10.93 14.66
N ILE A 55 -7.29 -9.91 14.91
CA ILE A 55 -7.29 -8.67 14.13
C ILE A 55 -6.97 -8.95 12.66
N SER A 56 -5.98 -9.81 12.37
CA SER A 56 -5.65 -10.21 11.01
C SER A 56 -6.84 -10.86 10.31
N LYS A 57 -7.51 -11.81 10.97
CA LYS A 57 -8.69 -12.50 10.40
C LYS A 57 -9.84 -11.53 10.11
N ILE A 58 -10.09 -10.57 11.00
CA ILE A 58 -11.12 -9.55 10.80
C ILE A 58 -10.76 -8.65 9.61
N ASN A 59 -9.50 -8.25 9.49
CA ASN A 59 -9.03 -7.43 8.37
C ASN A 59 -9.14 -8.19 7.05
N ASP A 60 -8.73 -9.46 7.00
CA ASP A 60 -8.86 -10.32 5.82
C ASP A 60 -10.33 -10.43 5.37
N TYR A 61 -11.24 -10.62 6.33
CA TYR A 61 -12.68 -10.68 6.06
C TYR A 61 -13.20 -9.36 5.48
N LYS A 62 -12.87 -8.23 6.11
CA LYS A 62 -13.30 -6.89 5.63
C LYS A 62 -12.75 -6.59 4.24
N THR A 63 -11.50 -6.95 3.96
CA THR A 63 -10.90 -6.77 2.64
C THR A 63 -11.60 -7.64 1.60
N LYS A 64 -11.88 -8.92 1.93
CA LYS A 64 -12.58 -9.82 1.02
C LYS A 64 -14.00 -9.32 0.71
N GLU A 65 -14.75 -8.92 1.74
CA GLU A 65 -16.10 -8.41 1.60
C GLU A 65 -16.16 -7.13 0.73
N ALA A 66 -15.24 -6.18 0.96
CA ALA A 66 -15.17 -4.98 0.13
C ALA A 66 -14.83 -5.29 -1.33
N ASN A 67 -13.95 -6.27 -1.58
CA ASN A 67 -13.61 -6.72 -2.93
C ASN A 67 -14.79 -7.41 -3.62
N GLU A 68 -15.56 -8.23 -2.91
CA GLU A 68 -16.77 -8.89 -3.43
C GLU A 68 -17.84 -7.85 -3.82
N ILE A 69 -18.06 -6.84 -2.97
CA ILE A 69 -18.98 -5.73 -3.29
C ILE A 69 -18.50 -4.99 -4.53
N TYR A 70 -17.21 -4.66 -4.62
CA TYR A 70 -16.64 -3.99 -5.79
C TYR A 70 -16.78 -4.83 -7.06
N ALA A 71 -16.51 -6.13 -7.00
CA ALA A 71 -16.66 -7.05 -8.13
C ALA A 71 -18.11 -7.14 -8.63
N ASN A 72 -19.08 -7.18 -7.71
CA ASN A 72 -20.50 -7.16 -8.04
C ASN A 72 -20.93 -5.80 -8.62
N LEU A 73 -20.41 -4.70 -8.09
CA LEU A 73 -20.70 -3.35 -8.58
C LEU A 73 -20.10 -3.11 -9.99
N ILE A 74 -18.99 -3.75 -10.35
CA ILE A 74 -18.49 -3.71 -11.74
C ILE A 74 -19.49 -4.36 -12.71
N GLN A 75 -20.18 -5.42 -12.28
CA GLN A 75 -21.16 -6.14 -13.10
C GLN A 75 -22.50 -5.39 -13.17
N ASP A 76 -22.92 -4.76 -12.07
CA ASP A 76 -24.11 -3.90 -11.99
C ASP A 76 -23.75 -2.51 -11.41
N PRO A 77 -23.22 -1.59 -12.24
CA PRO A 77 -22.81 -0.25 -11.81
C PRO A 77 -23.96 0.63 -11.29
N SER A 78 -25.21 0.27 -11.63
CA SER A 78 -26.40 1.05 -11.26
C SER A 78 -26.92 0.74 -9.86
N ASN A 79 -26.34 -0.27 -9.20
CA ASN A 79 -26.77 -0.73 -7.89
C ASN A 79 -26.38 0.26 -6.78
N LYS A 80 -27.31 1.17 -6.46
CA LYS A 80 -27.12 2.20 -5.42
C LYS A 80 -26.82 1.61 -4.04
N ASN A 81 -27.36 0.44 -3.72
CA ASN A 81 -27.14 -0.20 -2.43
C ASN A 81 -25.68 -0.70 -2.30
N LEU A 82 -25.17 -1.41 -3.31
CA LEU A 82 -23.78 -1.85 -3.34
C LEU A 82 -22.82 -0.66 -3.37
N LEU A 83 -23.19 0.42 -4.05
CA LEU A 83 -22.42 1.66 -4.10
C LEU A 83 -22.24 2.28 -2.70
N GLU A 84 -23.34 2.40 -1.94
CA GLU A 84 -23.32 2.92 -0.57
C GLU A 84 -22.54 1.99 0.38
N GLN A 85 -22.72 0.68 0.25
CA GLN A 85 -21.96 -0.30 1.03
C GLN A 85 -20.46 -0.19 0.76
N LEU A 86 -20.06 -0.04 -0.51
CA LEU A 86 -18.65 0.11 -0.89
C LEU A 86 -18.05 1.39 -0.32
N LYS A 87 -18.78 2.51 -0.40
CA LYS A 87 -18.38 3.81 0.17
C LYS A 87 -18.09 3.70 1.67
N ASN A 88 -18.95 3.00 2.40
CA ASN A 88 -18.82 2.85 3.85
C ASN A 88 -17.72 1.85 4.26
N LYS A 89 -17.52 0.77 3.48
CA LYS A 89 -16.56 -0.28 3.82
C LYS A 89 -15.14 0.02 3.34
N ASN A 90 -14.99 0.66 2.17
CA ASN A 90 -13.69 0.95 1.59
C ASN A 90 -13.74 2.16 0.65
N THR A 91 -13.44 3.34 1.21
CA THR A 91 -13.35 4.61 0.49
C THR A 91 -12.40 4.56 -0.71
N ASN A 92 -11.29 3.81 -0.64
CA ASN A 92 -10.34 3.73 -1.74
C ASN A 92 -10.89 2.95 -2.93
N LEU A 93 -11.54 1.80 -2.69
CA LEU A 93 -12.21 1.04 -3.76
C LEU A 93 -13.40 1.80 -4.33
N TYR A 94 -14.14 2.50 -3.47
CA TYR A 94 -15.20 3.41 -3.90
C TYR A 94 -14.68 4.50 -4.84
N ALA A 95 -13.56 5.12 -4.49
CA ALA A 95 -12.91 6.11 -5.35
C ALA A 95 -12.48 5.53 -6.70
N ILE A 96 -11.91 4.32 -6.71
CA ILE A 96 -11.51 3.63 -7.94
C ILE A 96 -12.73 3.35 -8.82
N PHE A 97 -13.86 2.95 -8.23
CA PHE A 97 -15.11 2.80 -8.95
C PHE A 97 -15.56 4.14 -9.56
N LEU A 98 -15.60 5.22 -8.78
CA LEU A 98 -15.99 6.53 -9.29
C LEU A 98 -15.04 7.03 -10.40
N LEU A 99 -13.73 6.82 -10.27
CA LEU A 99 -12.77 7.17 -11.32
C LEU A 99 -13.07 6.43 -12.62
N LYS A 100 -13.42 5.13 -12.56
CA LYS A 100 -13.84 4.36 -13.73
C LYS A 100 -15.10 4.98 -14.37
N GLU A 101 -16.11 5.33 -13.57
CA GLU A 101 -17.33 5.95 -14.07
C GLU A 101 -17.10 7.36 -14.64
N ASN A 102 -16.17 8.13 -14.06
CA ASN A 102 -15.80 9.47 -14.56
C ASN A 102 -15.16 9.44 -15.95
N ILE A 103 -14.51 8.33 -16.32
CA ILE A 103 -13.95 8.15 -17.67
C ILE A 103 -15.07 8.10 -18.72
N ASN A 104 -16.25 7.59 -18.34
CA ASN A 104 -17.40 7.49 -19.24
C ASN A 104 -18.14 8.83 -19.37
N ASP A 105 -18.12 9.65 -18.33
CA ASP A 105 -18.76 10.98 -18.31
C ASP A 105 -17.94 11.99 -17.49
N PHE A 106 -16.94 12.59 -18.15
CA PHE A 106 -16.08 13.58 -17.53
C PHE A 106 -16.81 14.87 -17.10
N ASN A 107 -18.03 15.13 -17.58
CA ASN A 107 -18.80 16.33 -17.26
C ASN A 107 -19.76 16.11 -16.07
N ASN A 108 -19.78 14.92 -15.49
CA ASN A 108 -20.63 14.59 -14.36
C ASN A 108 -20.19 15.33 -13.08
N THR A 109 -20.80 16.50 -12.84
CA THR A 109 -20.46 17.36 -11.69
C THR A 109 -20.72 16.70 -10.34
N ALA A 110 -21.73 15.82 -10.24
CA ALA A 110 -22.02 15.08 -9.01
C ALA A 110 -20.86 14.12 -8.68
N LEU A 111 -20.41 13.36 -9.68
CA LEU A 111 -19.28 12.44 -9.54
C LEU A 111 -18.00 13.20 -9.19
N GLN A 112 -17.68 14.28 -9.90
CA GLN A 112 -16.52 15.12 -9.59
C GLN A 112 -16.55 15.65 -8.15
N ASN A 113 -17.71 16.05 -7.65
CA ASN A 113 -17.87 16.52 -6.27
C ASN A 113 -17.61 15.40 -5.26
N GLU A 114 -18.05 14.17 -5.54
CA GLU A 114 -17.71 13.02 -4.70
C GLU A 114 -16.21 12.73 -4.68
N LEU A 115 -15.55 12.77 -5.84
CA LEU A 115 -14.10 12.62 -5.94
C LEU A 115 -13.34 13.71 -5.16
N LYS A 116 -13.81 14.96 -5.20
CA LYS A 116 -13.24 16.07 -4.38
C LYS A 116 -13.38 15.84 -2.88
N GLN A 117 -14.51 15.29 -2.43
CA GLN A 117 -14.69 14.92 -1.02
C GLN A 117 -13.72 13.81 -0.61
N ILE A 118 -13.56 12.78 -1.46
CA ILE A 118 -12.61 11.69 -1.23
C ILE A 118 -11.16 12.18 -1.21
N TYR A 119 -10.79 13.10 -2.10
CA TYR A 119 -9.46 13.72 -2.12
C TYR A 119 -9.11 14.38 -0.78
N SER A 120 -10.10 15.06 -0.18
CA SER A 120 -9.97 15.74 1.11
C SER A 120 -9.95 14.78 2.31
N ASN A 121 -10.43 13.53 2.16
CA ASN A 121 -10.46 12.54 3.22
C ASN A 121 -9.04 12.09 3.62
N THR A 122 -8.74 12.05 4.92
CA THR A 122 -7.42 11.67 5.47
C THR A 122 -7.10 10.19 5.30
N GLN A 123 -8.11 9.33 5.18
CA GLN A 123 -7.97 7.88 5.01
C GLN A 123 -7.69 7.46 3.56
N THR A 124 -7.86 8.38 2.61
CA THR A 124 -7.62 8.09 1.19
C THR A 124 -6.13 7.93 0.92
N ASN A 125 -5.79 6.86 0.20
CA ASN A 125 -4.41 6.56 -0.17
C ASN A 125 -3.75 7.72 -0.94
N THR A 126 -2.50 8.05 -0.62
CA THR A 126 -1.77 9.18 -1.22
C THR A 126 -1.65 9.09 -2.73
N LEU A 127 -1.35 7.92 -3.28
CA LEU A 127 -1.26 7.72 -4.74
C LEU A 127 -2.63 7.94 -5.38
N LEU A 128 -3.68 7.40 -4.76
CA LEU A 128 -5.05 7.57 -5.22
C LEU A 128 -5.48 9.05 -5.22
N LYS A 129 -5.12 9.83 -4.20
CA LYS A 129 -5.35 11.30 -4.20
C LYS A 129 -4.73 11.98 -5.42
N ASN A 130 -3.55 11.53 -5.84
CA ASN A 130 -2.86 12.10 -6.99
C ASN A 130 -3.53 11.71 -8.32
N ILE A 131 -4.06 10.49 -8.41
CA ILE A 131 -4.87 10.06 -9.55
C ILE A 131 -6.18 10.86 -9.60
N ILE A 132 -6.84 11.07 -8.45
CA ILE A 132 -8.05 11.90 -8.35
C ILE A 132 -7.78 13.32 -8.81
N ALA A 133 -6.69 13.94 -8.35
CA ALA A 133 -6.31 15.30 -8.78
C ALA A 133 -6.19 15.37 -10.31
N LEU A 134 -5.45 14.46 -10.94
CA LEU A 134 -5.33 14.41 -12.40
C LEU A 134 -6.68 14.24 -13.09
N SER A 135 -7.54 13.37 -12.57
CA SER A 135 -8.88 13.13 -13.12
C SER A 135 -9.78 14.36 -13.03
N LEU A 136 -9.54 15.26 -12.08
CA LEU A 136 -10.26 16.52 -11.92
C LEU A 136 -9.61 17.67 -12.71
N GLY A 137 -8.49 17.41 -13.39
CA GLY A 137 -7.70 18.43 -14.09
C GLY A 137 -6.80 19.27 -13.18
N ASP A 138 -6.61 18.83 -11.93
CA ASP A 138 -5.70 19.45 -10.97
C ASP A 138 -4.30 18.83 -11.05
N LYS A 139 -3.30 19.60 -10.61
CA LYS A 139 -1.90 19.18 -10.64
C LYS A 139 -1.60 18.08 -9.63
N SER A 140 -0.89 17.05 -10.05
CA SER A 140 -0.40 15.99 -9.17
C SER A 140 1.02 16.27 -8.65
N ILE A 141 1.24 16.00 -7.36
CA ILE A 141 2.57 16.11 -6.74
C ILE A 141 3.49 14.96 -7.18
N PHE A 142 2.98 13.72 -7.23
CA PHE A 142 3.80 12.55 -7.59
C PHE A 142 3.79 12.24 -9.08
N LEU A 143 2.71 12.54 -9.80
CA LEU A 143 2.50 12.17 -11.19
C LEU A 143 2.72 13.36 -12.14
N LYS A 144 3.70 14.23 -11.83
CA LYS A 144 3.97 15.47 -12.59
C LYS A 144 4.21 15.27 -14.09
N ASN A 145 4.84 14.17 -14.49
CA ASN A 145 5.06 13.90 -15.92
C ASN A 145 3.78 13.42 -16.61
N TYR A 146 2.87 12.75 -15.88
CA TYR A 146 1.54 12.43 -16.41
C TYR A 146 0.70 13.69 -16.56
N ASP A 147 0.75 14.59 -15.58
CA ASP A 147 0.09 15.90 -15.63
C ASP A 147 0.46 16.68 -16.90
N LYS A 148 1.77 16.84 -17.16
CA LYS A 148 2.29 17.46 -18.39
C LYS A 148 1.81 16.78 -19.66
N LEU A 149 1.73 15.44 -19.65
CA LEU A 149 1.30 14.67 -20.82
C LEU A 149 -0.18 14.90 -21.11
N LEU A 150 -1.02 14.89 -20.07
CA LEU A 150 -2.46 15.18 -20.18
C LEU A 150 -2.71 16.63 -20.62
N GLU A 151 -1.98 17.59 -20.06
CA GLU A 151 -2.08 19.00 -20.45
C GLU A 151 -1.62 19.23 -21.89
N ALA A 152 -0.50 18.62 -22.30
CA ALA A 152 -0.05 18.65 -23.69
C ALA A 152 -1.07 18.03 -24.65
N TYR A 153 -1.68 16.91 -24.28
CA TYR A 153 -2.73 16.28 -25.08
C TYR A 153 -3.94 17.21 -25.28
N LYS A 154 -4.39 17.91 -24.23
CA LYS A 154 -5.45 18.93 -24.34
C LYS A 154 -5.07 20.08 -25.26
N PHE A 155 -3.80 20.52 -25.27
CA PHE A 155 -3.34 21.52 -26.23
C PHE A 155 -3.33 21.01 -27.67
N LEU A 156 -2.96 19.75 -27.90
CA LEU A 156 -3.04 19.13 -29.22
C LEU A 156 -4.49 19.07 -29.73
N GLU A 157 -5.47 18.74 -28.89
CA GLU A 157 -6.90 18.80 -29.24
C GLU A 157 -7.36 20.22 -29.63
N GLN A 158 -6.71 21.25 -29.08
CA GLN A 158 -6.98 22.66 -29.37
C GLN A 158 -6.12 23.22 -30.54
N ASN A 159 -5.39 22.36 -31.26
CA ASN A 159 -4.40 22.75 -32.29
C ASN A 159 -3.27 23.69 -31.80
N LYS A 160 -3.02 23.72 -30.49
CA LYS A 160 -1.94 24.48 -29.83
C LYS A 160 -0.65 23.66 -29.78
N ILE A 161 -0.09 23.40 -30.96
CA ILE A 161 1.03 22.44 -31.13
C ILE A 161 2.31 22.93 -30.44
N GLU A 162 2.59 24.23 -30.47
CA GLU A 162 3.79 24.79 -29.85
C GLU A 162 3.75 24.65 -28.32
N GLU A 163 2.64 24.99 -27.70
CA GLU A 163 2.43 24.88 -26.25
C GLU A 163 2.48 23.43 -25.79
N ALA A 164 1.89 22.51 -26.55
CA ALA A 164 2.02 21.07 -26.31
C ALA A 164 3.48 20.62 -26.36
N ASN A 165 4.24 21.04 -27.38
CA ASN A 165 5.64 20.68 -27.54
C ASN A 165 6.54 21.19 -26.40
N VAL A 166 6.25 22.37 -25.86
CA VAL A 166 6.94 22.91 -24.67
C VAL A 166 6.76 21.96 -23.49
N LEU A 167 5.53 21.56 -23.18
CA LEU A 167 5.25 20.64 -22.06
C LEU A 167 5.88 19.26 -22.26
N LEU A 168 5.76 18.69 -23.46
CA LEU A 168 6.33 17.38 -23.79
C LEU A 168 7.87 17.39 -23.71
N SER A 169 8.50 18.53 -23.96
CA SER A 169 9.97 18.70 -23.83
C SER A 169 10.45 18.72 -22.38
N GLN A 170 9.57 18.99 -21.42
CA GLN A 170 9.91 18.95 -20.00
C GLN A 170 9.86 17.53 -19.41
N ILE A 171 9.46 16.52 -20.19
CA ILE A 171 9.50 15.12 -19.80
C ILE A 171 10.91 14.60 -20.08
N LYS A 172 11.62 14.18 -19.01
CA LYS A 172 13.02 13.73 -19.11
C LYS A 172 13.14 12.45 -19.94
N GLU A 173 14.28 12.28 -20.61
CA GLU A 173 14.53 11.13 -21.47
C GLU A 173 14.52 9.78 -20.74
N ASN A 174 14.90 9.78 -19.46
CA ASN A 174 14.89 8.59 -18.60
C ASN A 174 13.51 8.27 -18.01
N SER A 175 12.47 9.04 -18.34
CA SER A 175 11.10 8.76 -17.91
C SER A 175 10.51 7.62 -18.73
N SER A 176 9.72 6.76 -18.09
CA SER A 176 8.88 5.76 -18.78
C SER A 176 7.90 6.38 -19.78
N LEU A 177 7.58 7.68 -19.65
CA LEU A 177 6.70 8.40 -20.56
C LEU A 177 7.41 9.05 -21.75
N ASN A 178 8.74 8.97 -21.83
CA ASN A 178 9.52 9.64 -22.89
C ASN A 178 9.11 9.19 -24.30
N GLN A 179 8.88 7.89 -24.51
CA GLN A 179 8.47 7.39 -25.82
C GLN A 179 7.11 7.96 -26.23
N ILE A 180 6.15 8.01 -25.31
CA ILE A 180 4.83 8.61 -25.57
C ILE A 180 4.98 10.11 -25.85
N ALA A 181 5.81 10.81 -25.06
CA ALA A 181 6.06 12.23 -25.26
C ALA A 181 6.68 12.54 -26.63
N LYS A 182 7.65 11.72 -27.08
CA LYS A 182 8.22 11.83 -28.43
C LYS A 182 7.18 11.59 -29.51
N ASN A 183 6.34 10.56 -29.37
CA ASN A 183 5.28 10.28 -30.33
C ASN A 183 4.30 11.46 -30.45
N LEU A 184 3.89 12.03 -29.31
CA LEU A 184 2.98 13.19 -29.28
C LEU A 184 3.61 14.46 -29.87
N LYS A 185 4.93 14.65 -29.74
CA LYS A 185 5.63 15.80 -30.39
C LYS A 185 5.60 15.74 -31.92
N HIS A 186 5.52 14.54 -32.48
CA HIS A 186 5.40 14.34 -33.92
C HIS A 186 3.96 14.44 -34.42
N TYR A 187 2.99 14.63 -33.53
CA TYR A 187 1.60 14.83 -33.91
C TYR A 187 1.40 16.23 -34.51
N GLN A 188 0.92 16.29 -35.75
CA GLN A 188 0.72 17.54 -36.49
C GLN A 188 -0.74 18.05 -36.46
N GLY A 189 -1.59 17.52 -35.57
CA GLY A 189 -3.02 17.84 -35.52
C GLY A 189 -3.86 16.91 -36.40
N ILE A 190 -5.19 17.09 -36.35
CA ILE A 190 -6.13 16.43 -37.26
C ILE A 190 -6.19 17.28 -38.52
N THR A 191 -5.61 16.84 -39.63
CA THR A 191 -5.91 17.42 -40.96
C THR A 191 -7.34 17.05 -41.31
N GLN A 192 -8.26 18.01 -41.22
CA GLN A 192 -9.60 17.90 -41.80
C GLN A 192 -9.55 18.06 -43.32
#